data_AF-A0A1W6B2E7-F1
#
_entry.id   AF-A0A1W6B2E7-F1
#
_cell.length_a   1.000
_cell.length_b   1.000
_cell.length_c   1.000
_cell.angle_alpha   90.00
_cell.angle_beta   90.00
_cell.angle_gamma   90.00
#
_symmetry.space_group_name_H-M   'P 1'
#
loop_
_entity.id
_entity.type
_entity.pdbx_description
1 polymer ?
#
loop_
_entity_poly.entity_id
_entity_poly.type
_entity_poly.pdbx_seq_one_letter_code
_entity_poly.pdbx_strand_id
1 'polypeptide(L)'
;MFLSCLTRLLIITAVTGSYALAAGLPDINGAILTPSAEQFSMMPTASAADNPLPRPEGPATSSPATGTPTLSPESAADTVTPAPAESDEVKQDAVISAALQAIRQRQLTPLSTECLSMSFVDDSDDPENYLIDVRENRNHPACGGDPETSPHLFFMKANKMNGTLQTDAGVEPDDFYPLENSEQPAVAELTAEDFSIQVNGVALTLGQVWNEDIMMSLPPERLQPQQEKPNADAAYRYFQHRYDALTLVASNENWQQKQHSPDDNYLGEITLVNPTLATHRGVHVGMTVDEAERKYGPGEADERNGESWLSWQQGDNVLSVRISNGLITLIRLSNLQADRDAVQ
;
A
#
# COMPACT_ATOMS: atom_id res chain seq x y z
N MET A 1 -66.33 25.68 5.07
CA MET A 1 -67.14 24.82 5.96
C MET A 1 -66.46 23.47 6.04
N PHE A 2 -66.30 22.92 7.26
CA PHE A 2 -65.89 21.54 7.61
C PHE A 2 -64.81 20.83 6.77
N LEU A 3 -63.68 20.48 7.42
CA LEU A 3 -63.31 19.08 7.74
C LEU A 3 -61.86 19.05 8.26
N SER A 4 -61.67 18.61 9.50
CA SER A 4 -60.62 17.65 9.91
C SER A 4 -60.69 17.44 11.44
N CYS A 5 -61.35 16.36 11.86
CA CYS A 5 -61.12 15.74 13.16
C CYS A 5 -60.42 14.42 12.90
N LEU A 6 -59.30 14.14 13.59
CA LEU A 6 -58.91 12.77 13.92
C LEU A 6 -57.81 12.75 14.99
N THR A 7 -58.26 12.75 16.24
CA THR A 7 -57.50 12.32 17.41
C THR A 7 -56.93 10.92 17.17
N ARG A 8 -55.64 10.69 17.42
CA ARG A 8 -55.08 9.33 17.50
C ARG A 8 -54.67 8.96 18.92
N LEU A 9 -55.09 7.75 19.28
CA LEU A 9 -55.05 7.15 20.60
C LEU A 9 -53.68 6.48 20.82
N LEU A 10 -53.06 6.72 21.97
CA LEU A 10 -51.87 6.00 22.42
C LEU A 10 -52.30 4.68 23.06
N ILE A 11 -51.86 3.55 22.51
CA ILE A 11 -52.01 2.23 23.11
C ILE A 11 -50.65 1.76 23.59
N ILE A 12 -50.53 1.59 24.91
CA ILE A 12 -49.34 1.04 25.57
C ILE A 12 -49.58 -0.46 25.78
N THR A 13 -48.82 -1.31 25.09
CA THR A 13 -48.77 -2.76 25.38
C THR A 13 -47.58 -3.08 26.26
N ALA A 14 -47.86 -3.36 27.54
CA ALA A 14 -46.90 -3.98 28.44
C ALA A 14 -46.79 -5.49 28.14
N VAL A 15 -45.57 -6.01 28.04
CA VAL A 15 -45.31 -7.46 27.97
C VAL A 15 -44.60 -7.88 29.24
N THR A 16 -45.31 -8.63 30.08
CA THR A 16 -44.75 -9.34 31.23
C THR A 16 -44.42 -10.79 30.83
N GLY A 17 -43.16 -11.19 30.93
CA GLY A 17 -42.70 -12.57 30.75
C GLY A 17 -41.62 -12.88 31.80
N SER A 18 -41.58 -14.10 32.33
CA SER A 18 -40.90 -14.40 33.60
C SER A 18 -40.03 -15.65 33.57
N TYR A 19 -38.86 -15.52 34.19
CA TYR A 19 -37.93 -16.54 34.75
C TYR A 19 -37.34 -17.64 33.84
N ALA A 20 -36.01 -17.66 33.79
CA ALA A 20 -35.21 -18.87 33.99
C ALA A 20 -33.96 -18.50 34.80
N LEU A 21 -33.49 -19.40 35.68
CA LEU A 21 -32.32 -19.19 36.56
C LEU A 21 -31.24 -20.26 36.30
N ALA A 22 -30.02 -19.89 36.68
CA ALA A 22 -28.87 -20.75 37.00
C ALA A 22 -28.10 -21.44 35.85
N ALA A 23 -26.84 -21.05 35.67
CA ALA A 23 -25.71 -21.86 36.12
C ALA A 23 -24.48 -20.96 36.35
N GLY A 24 -23.75 -21.16 37.44
CA GLY A 24 -22.48 -20.47 37.72
C GLY A 24 -21.31 -21.45 37.71
N LEU A 25 -20.20 -21.06 37.09
CA LEU A 25 -18.90 -21.75 37.08
C LEU A 25 -17.76 -20.69 37.08
N PRO A 26 -16.51 -21.06 37.41
CA PRO A 26 -15.81 -20.40 38.52
C PRO A 26 -14.84 -19.26 38.17
N ASP A 27 -14.56 -18.47 39.21
CA ASP A 27 -13.46 -17.52 39.31
C ASP A 27 -12.09 -18.23 39.15
N ILE A 28 -11.23 -17.69 38.28
CA ILE A 28 -9.86 -18.16 38.03
C ILE A 28 -8.82 -17.05 38.20
N ASN A 29 -9.00 -16.17 39.19
CA ASN A 29 -7.91 -15.38 39.74
C ASN A 29 -6.93 -16.26 40.54
N GLY A 30 -5.96 -16.88 39.85
CA GLY A 30 -5.08 -17.85 40.52
C GLY A 30 -3.86 -18.39 39.76
N ALA A 31 -3.29 -17.65 38.80
CA ALA A 31 -2.05 -18.08 38.13
C ALA A 31 -1.10 -16.90 37.85
N ILE A 32 -0.18 -16.64 38.79
CA ILE A 32 1.01 -15.81 38.53
C ILE A 32 2.07 -16.72 37.90
N LEU A 33 2.41 -16.49 36.63
CA LEU A 33 3.62 -17.03 35.99
C LEU A 33 4.26 -15.99 35.05
N THR A 34 4.65 -14.84 35.62
CA THR A 34 5.72 -14.02 35.05
C THR A 34 7.09 -14.60 35.42
N PRO A 35 7.92 -15.06 34.47
CA PRO A 35 9.35 -15.13 34.70
C PRO A 35 9.95 -13.72 34.69
N SER A 36 10.79 -13.41 35.67
CA SER A 36 11.45 -12.09 35.80
C SER A 36 12.54 -11.93 34.74
N ALA A 37 12.49 -10.83 33.97
CA ALA A 37 13.48 -10.51 32.95
C ALA A 37 14.67 -9.69 33.49
N GLU A 38 15.32 -10.16 34.55
CA GLU A 38 16.66 -9.70 34.95
C GLU A 38 17.48 -10.85 35.55
N GLN A 39 18.32 -11.49 34.71
CA GLN A 39 19.63 -12.07 35.06
C GLN A 39 20.23 -12.80 33.85
N PHE A 40 20.95 -12.07 33.00
CA PHE A 40 22.15 -12.62 32.36
C PHE A 40 23.25 -11.56 32.35
N SER A 41 24.22 -11.75 33.25
CA SER A 41 25.43 -10.94 33.31
C SER A 41 26.35 -11.18 32.11
N MET A 42 27.25 -10.22 31.92
CA MET A 42 28.25 -10.17 30.87
C MET A 42 29.27 -11.32 30.90
N MET A 43 30.03 -11.41 29.79
CA MET A 43 31.39 -11.95 29.62
C MET A 43 31.54 -13.41 29.13
N PRO A 44 32.66 -13.77 28.47
CA PRO A 44 33.77 -12.93 27.98
C PRO A 44 34.06 -13.04 26.47
N THR A 45 34.95 -12.14 26.02
CA THR A 45 35.65 -12.13 24.75
C THR A 45 36.51 -13.37 24.48
N ALA A 46 36.65 -13.74 23.21
CA ALA A 46 37.71 -14.63 22.73
C ALA A 46 38.25 -14.16 21.36
N SER A 47 39.22 -13.24 21.38
CA SER A 47 40.19 -13.08 20.29
C SER A 47 41.45 -12.43 20.87
N ALA A 48 42.60 -13.06 20.67
CA ALA A 48 43.88 -12.58 21.21
C ALA A 48 44.61 -11.70 20.18
N ALA A 49 45.21 -10.61 20.65
CA ALA A 49 46.32 -9.94 19.97
C ALA A 49 47.58 -10.85 20.08
N ASP A 50 48.60 -10.80 19.20
CA ASP A 50 49.35 -9.59 18.89
C ASP A 50 50.21 -9.66 17.59
N ASN A 51 50.79 -8.53 17.23
CA ASN A 51 51.54 -8.13 16.01
C ASN A 51 53.03 -8.64 15.97
N PRO A 52 53.96 -8.23 15.04
CA PRO A 52 53.89 -7.26 13.92
C PRO A 52 54.58 -7.66 12.57
N LEU A 53 54.51 -6.74 11.59
CA LEU A 53 55.31 -6.61 10.35
C LEU A 53 56.85 -6.56 10.57
N PRO A 54 57.68 -6.75 9.50
CA PRO A 54 58.19 -5.56 8.80
C PRO A 54 58.26 -5.65 7.26
N ARG A 55 58.10 -4.50 6.61
CA ARG A 55 58.60 -4.15 5.25
C ARG A 55 60.00 -3.51 5.42
N PRO A 56 60.88 -3.45 4.39
CA PRO A 56 60.91 -2.23 3.55
C PRO A 56 61.45 -2.41 2.10
N GLU A 57 61.39 -1.32 1.32
CA GLU A 57 62.21 -1.00 0.11
C GLU A 57 62.14 -1.95 -1.12
N GLY A 58 62.41 -1.55 -2.37
CA GLY A 58 62.89 -0.29 -2.97
C GLY A 58 62.82 -0.39 -4.52
N PRO A 59 63.10 0.68 -5.30
CA PRO A 59 62.33 0.95 -6.53
C PRO A 59 62.99 0.73 -7.93
N ALA A 60 62.08 0.73 -8.92
CA ALA A 60 62.13 0.91 -10.37
C ALA A 60 63.38 1.44 -11.12
N THR A 61 63.54 0.98 -12.37
CA THR A 61 63.91 1.68 -13.65
C THR A 61 64.04 0.61 -14.78
N SER A 62 63.94 0.83 -16.10
CA SER A 62 63.97 2.02 -17.00
C SER A 62 63.30 1.76 -18.37
N SER A 63 62.87 2.81 -19.09
CA SER A 63 62.50 2.82 -20.54
C SER A 63 63.75 2.78 -21.48
N PRO A 64 63.73 2.96 -22.83
CA PRO A 64 62.89 3.78 -23.74
C PRO A 64 62.37 2.97 -24.99
N ALA A 65 62.00 3.45 -26.20
CA ALA A 65 62.11 4.76 -26.87
C ALA A 65 61.15 4.99 -28.09
N THR A 66 60.77 6.26 -28.32
CA THR A 66 60.71 7.03 -29.58
C THR A 66 60.04 6.51 -30.89
N GLY A 67 59.06 7.28 -31.40
CA GLY A 67 58.66 7.28 -32.82
C GLY A 67 57.41 8.13 -33.17
N THR A 68 57.58 9.19 -33.96
CA THR A 68 56.53 10.02 -34.62
C THR A 68 57.05 10.48 -35.99
N PRO A 69 56.23 11.02 -36.93
CA PRO A 69 54.79 10.84 -37.20
C PRO A 69 54.53 10.42 -38.68
N THR A 70 53.29 10.17 -39.12
CA THR A 70 52.82 10.31 -40.55
C THR A 70 51.27 10.31 -40.62
N LEU A 71 50.73 10.84 -41.72
CA LEU A 71 49.34 11.26 -41.96
C LEU A 71 48.35 10.14 -42.39
N SER A 72 47.07 10.46 -42.20
CA SER A 72 45.76 9.88 -42.60
C SER A 72 45.61 9.18 -43.98
N PRO A 73 44.42 8.67 -44.36
CA PRO A 73 43.49 7.75 -43.64
C PRO A 73 42.90 6.64 -44.56
N GLU A 74 42.51 5.46 -44.06
CA GLU A 74 41.51 4.63 -44.79
C GLU A 74 40.67 3.66 -43.92
N SER A 75 39.35 3.83 -44.06
CA SER A 75 38.20 2.90 -43.92
C SER A 75 38.18 1.65 -43.01
N ALA A 76 37.08 1.59 -42.24
CA ALA A 76 36.22 0.42 -41.96
C ALA A 76 36.77 -0.80 -41.19
N ALA A 77 36.37 -0.90 -39.91
CA ALA A 77 35.53 -2.01 -39.45
C ALA A 77 34.72 -1.56 -38.21
N ASP A 78 33.40 -1.68 -38.30
CA ASP A 78 32.48 -1.32 -37.23
C ASP A 78 32.48 -2.41 -36.15
N THR A 79 32.74 -2.03 -34.89
CA THR A 79 32.63 -2.95 -33.74
C THR A 79 31.42 -2.53 -32.92
N VAL A 80 30.24 -2.96 -33.38
CA VAL A 80 28.98 -2.71 -32.68
C VAL A 80 28.97 -3.56 -31.40
N THR A 81 29.20 -2.90 -30.27
CA THR A 81 28.84 -3.40 -28.94
C THR A 81 27.31 -3.40 -28.82
N PRO A 82 26.63 -4.53 -28.58
CA PRO A 82 25.20 -4.54 -28.32
C PRO A 82 24.90 -4.35 -26.83
N ALA A 83 24.13 -3.31 -26.50
CA ALA A 83 23.39 -3.16 -25.26
C ALA A 83 22.29 -2.08 -25.44
N PRO A 84 21.16 -2.12 -24.69
CA PRO A 84 20.71 -3.14 -23.74
C PRO A 84 19.31 -3.74 -24.10
N ALA A 85 18.88 -4.76 -23.35
CA ALA A 85 17.58 -5.43 -23.51
C ALA A 85 16.40 -4.75 -22.78
N GLU A 86 16.57 -3.48 -22.36
CA GLU A 86 15.65 -2.77 -21.44
C GLU A 86 14.26 -2.46 -22.02
N SER A 87 14.02 -2.65 -23.33
CA SER A 87 12.75 -2.22 -23.95
C SER A 87 11.60 -3.21 -23.83
N ASP A 88 11.86 -4.48 -23.55
CA ASP A 88 10.85 -5.55 -23.65
C ASP A 88 10.49 -6.14 -22.28
N GLU A 89 11.44 -6.22 -21.34
CA GLU A 89 11.15 -6.53 -19.92
C GLU A 89 10.20 -5.50 -19.30
N VAL A 90 10.45 -4.19 -19.50
CA VAL A 90 9.59 -3.10 -19.01
C VAL A 90 8.15 -3.17 -19.56
N LYS A 91 7.95 -3.70 -20.78
CA LYS A 91 6.60 -3.93 -21.34
C LYS A 91 5.95 -5.16 -20.73
N GLN A 92 6.73 -6.21 -20.48
CA GLN A 92 6.26 -7.43 -19.83
C GLN A 92 5.80 -7.17 -18.40
N ASP A 93 6.56 -6.39 -17.61
CA ASP A 93 6.17 -5.97 -16.26
C ASP A 93 4.85 -5.18 -16.26
N ALA A 94 4.68 -4.26 -17.21
CA ALA A 94 3.43 -3.52 -17.39
C ALA A 94 2.25 -4.44 -17.74
N VAL A 95 2.47 -5.46 -18.59
CA VAL A 95 1.46 -6.46 -18.96
C VAL A 95 1.09 -7.37 -17.79
N ILE A 96 2.07 -7.84 -17.00
CA ILE A 96 1.85 -8.62 -15.78
C ILE A 96 1.06 -7.80 -14.74
N SER A 97 1.41 -6.52 -14.58
CA SER A 97 0.71 -5.60 -13.69
C SER A 97 -0.76 -5.40 -14.12
N ALA A 98 -1.02 -5.19 -15.41
CA ALA A 98 -2.37 -5.08 -15.95
C ALA A 98 -3.18 -6.38 -15.82
N ALA A 99 -2.55 -7.55 -16.07
CA ALA A 99 -3.16 -8.85 -15.90
C ALA A 99 -3.56 -9.09 -14.43
N LEU A 100 -2.66 -8.84 -13.47
CA LEU A 100 -2.95 -8.93 -12.04
C LEU A 100 -4.09 -8.00 -11.63
N GLN A 101 -4.07 -6.75 -12.09
CA GLN A 101 -5.13 -5.79 -11.81
C GLN A 101 -6.47 -6.31 -12.31
N ALA A 102 -6.54 -6.87 -13.52
CA ALA A 102 -7.75 -7.46 -14.07
C ALA A 102 -8.22 -8.72 -13.30
N ILE A 103 -7.28 -9.57 -12.85
CA ILE A 103 -7.60 -10.73 -11.98
C ILE A 103 -8.29 -10.26 -10.70
N ARG A 104 -7.75 -9.23 -10.02
CA ARG A 104 -8.33 -8.64 -8.80
C ARG A 104 -9.70 -8.00 -9.09
N GLN A 105 -9.77 -7.14 -10.11
CA GLN A 105 -10.99 -6.44 -10.53
C GLN A 105 -12.15 -7.38 -10.82
N ARG A 106 -11.88 -8.50 -11.49
CA ARG A 106 -12.89 -9.45 -11.94
C ARG A 106 -13.07 -10.65 -11.01
N GLN A 107 -12.27 -10.74 -9.93
CA GLN A 107 -12.27 -11.84 -8.97
C GLN A 107 -12.13 -13.22 -9.66
N LEU A 108 -11.24 -13.31 -10.67
CA LEU A 108 -11.05 -14.54 -11.46
C LEU A 108 -10.55 -15.72 -10.62
N THR A 109 -9.98 -15.45 -9.45
CA THR A 109 -9.58 -16.43 -8.44
C THR A 109 -9.73 -15.82 -7.03
N PRO A 110 -10.09 -16.62 -6.01
CA PRO A 110 -10.18 -16.17 -4.62
C PRO A 110 -8.81 -16.11 -3.91
N LEU A 111 -7.71 -16.50 -4.57
CA LEU A 111 -6.36 -16.49 -4.00
C LEU A 111 -5.79 -15.07 -3.96
N SER A 112 -5.09 -14.71 -2.89
CA SER A 112 -4.40 -13.41 -2.75
C SER A 112 -3.18 -13.29 -3.69
N THR A 113 -2.66 -12.09 -3.88
CA THR A 113 -1.61 -11.80 -4.88
C THR A 113 -0.33 -12.60 -4.63
N GLU A 114 0.11 -12.69 -3.38
CA GLU A 114 1.28 -13.49 -2.98
C GLU A 114 1.11 -15.00 -3.24
N CYS A 115 -0.14 -15.46 -3.44
CA CYS A 115 -0.50 -16.84 -3.76
C CYS A 115 -0.75 -17.07 -5.27
N LEU A 116 -0.42 -16.10 -6.13
CA LEU A 116 -0.40 -16.27 -7.57
C LEU A 116 1.03 -16.26 -8.11
N SER A 117 1.28 -17.07 -9.13
CA SER A 117 2.44 -17.00 -10.00
C SER A 117 1.93 -16.75 -11.42
N MET A 118 2.54 -15.79 -12.12
CA MET A 118 2.22 -15.48 -13.51
C MET A 118 3.50 -15.54 -14.32
N SER A 119 3.46 -16.22 -15.46
CA SER A 119 4.60 -16.34 -16.37
C SER A 119 4.15 -16.29 -17.82
N PHE A 120 4.93 -15.64 -18.68
CA PHE A 120 4.73 -15.71 -20.13
C PHE A 120 4.97 -17.13 -20.64
N VAL A 121 4.20 -17.54 -21.65
CA VAL A 121 4.41 -18.78 -22.38
C VAL A 121 5.27 -18.47 -23.61
N ASP A 122 6.55 -18.81 -23.54
CA ASP A 122 7.56 -18.46 -24.56
C ASP A 122 7.21 -19.01 -25.96
N ASP A 123 6.71 -20.24 -26.03
CA ASP A 123 6.33 -20.93 -27.28
C ASP A 123 4.86 -20.67 -27.68
N SER A 124 4.34 -19.45 -27.46
CA SER A 124 2.98 -19.11 -27.89
C SER A 124 2.90 -18.85 -29.40
N ASP A 125 2.11 -19.66 -30.11
CA ASP A 125 1.79 -19.52 -31.54
C ASP A 125 0.95 -18.25 -31.87
N ASP A 126 0.67 -17.38 -30.90
CA ASP A 126 -0.14 -16.17 -31.04
C ASP A 126 0.76 -14.93 -31.27
N PRO A 127 0.97 -14.47 -32.51
CA PRO A 127 1.86 -13.34 -32.77
C PRO A 127 1.29 -12.02 -32.25
N GLU A 128 -0.03 -11.89 -32.10
CA GLU A 128 -0.71 -10.64 -31.73
C GLU A 128 -0.85 -10.47 -30.21
N ASN A 129 -0.83 -11.55 -29.44
CA ASN A 129 -1.02 -11.52 -27.99
C ASN A 129 0.19 -12.08 -27.23
N TYR A 130 0.43 -11.60 -26.02
CA TYR A 130 1.16 -12.36 -25.01
C TYR A 130 0.22 -13.38 -24.38
N LEU A 131 0.66 -14.63 -24.24
CA LEU A 131 -0.02 -15.65 -23.45
C LEU A 131 0.63 -15.73 -22.07
N ILE A 132 -0.17 -15.62 -21.02
CA ILE A 132 0.24 -15.58 -19.62
C ILE A 132 -0.41 -16.77 -18.92
N ASP A 133 0.39 -17.64 -18.33
CA ASP A 133 -0.06 -18.77 -17.50
C ASP A 133 -0.22 -18.28 -16.06
N VAL A 134 -1.43 -18.40 -15.50
CA VAL A 134 -1.73 -18.02 -14.11
C VAL A 134 -1.85 -19.29 -13.27
N ARG A 135 -1.03 -19.37 -12.22
CA ARG A 135 -0.88 -20.55 -11.37
C ARG A 135 -0.95 -20.20 -9.89
N GLU A 136 -1.17 -21.19 -9.03
CA GLU A 136 -0.95 -21.02 -7.60
C GLU A 136 0.55 -20.88 -7.29
N ASN A 137 0.91 -19.89 -6.47
CA ASN A 137 2.22 -19.81 -5.83
C ASN A 137 2.14 -20.42 -4.43
N ARG A 138 2.79 -21.58 -4.23
CA ARG A 138 2.85 -22.29 -2.95
C ARG A 138 4.16 -22.09 -2.19
N ASN A 139 5.07 -21.27 -2.72
CA ASN A 139 6.34 -20.95 -2.06
C ASN A 139 6.19 -19.95 -0.90
N HIS A 140 5.09 -19.19 -0.87
CA HIS A 140 4.84 -18.23 0.20
C HIS A 140 4.11 -18.90 1.40
N PRO A 141 4.60 -18.77 2.64
CA PRO A 141 4.06 -19.51 3.80
C PRO A 141 2.57 -19.30 4.09
N ALA A 142 1.98 -18.18 3.66
CA ALA A 142 0.55 -17.90 3.84
C ALA A 142 -0.36 -18.69 2.89
N CYS A 143 0.17 -19.21 1.78
CA CYS A 143 -0.62 -19.85 0.72
C CYS A 143 -0.83 -21.35 0.96
N GLY A 144 0.08 -21.99 1.68
CA GLY A 144 0.04 -23.41 2.00
C GLY A 144 0.20 -24.33 0.79
N GLY A 145 0.00 -25.63 1.03
CA GLY A 145 0.24 -26.68 0.03
C GLY A 145 1.70 -27.11 -0.05
N ASP A 146 2.04 -27.84 -1.12
CA ASP A 146 3.39 -28.32 -1.43
C ASP A 146 4.12 -27.30 -2.32
N PRO A 147 5.24 -26.68 -1.89
CA PRO A 147 6.00 -25.70 -2.67
C PRO A 147 6.51 -26.23 -4.02
N GLU A 148 6.75 -27.54 -4.14
CA GLU A 148 7.18 -28.18 -5.39
C GLU A 148 6.02 -28.34 -6.41
N THR A 149 4.82 -27.84 -6.07
CA THR A 149 3.65 -27.85 -6.94
C THR A 149 3.19 -26.43 -7.26
N SER A 150 2.96 -26.15 -8.55
CA SER A 150 2.28 -24.92 -9.01
C SER A 150 1.13 -25.30 -9.95
N PRO A 151 -0.05 -25.66 -9.38
CA PRO A 151 -1.26 -25.91 -10.16
C PRO A 151 -1.62 -24.73 -11.06
N HIS A 152 -1.93 -25.04 -12.31
CA HIS A 152 -2.51 -24.09 -13.25
C HIS A 152 -3.94 -23.73 -12.83
N LEU A 153 -4.30 -22.45 -12.98
CA LEU A 153 -5.63 -21.92 -12.69
C LEU A 153 -6.38 -21.58 -13.98
N PHE A 154 -5.75 -20.77 -14.83
CA PHE A 154 -6.27 -20.31 -16.12
C PHE A 154 -5.17 -19.59 -16.91
N PHE A 155 -5.41 -19.34 -18.19
CA PHE A 155 -4.59 -18.46 -19.02
C PHE A 155 -5.19 -17.06 -19.14
N MET A 156 -4.32 -16.10 -19.43
CA MET A 156 -4.72 -14.78 -19.91
C MET A 156 -4.01 -14.46 -21.23
N LYS A 157 -4.72 -13.77 -22.12
CA LYS A 157 -4.12 -13.14 -23.30
C LYS A 157 -4.08 -11.63 -23.12
N ALA A 158 -2.96 -11.01 -23.47
CA ALA A 158 -2.81 -9.57 -23.51
C ALA A 158 -2.35 -9.12 -24.90
N ASN A 159 -3.16 -8.33 -25.59
CA ASN A 159 -2.85 -7.90 -26.94
C ASN A 159 -1.65 -6.94 -26.98
N LYS A 160 -0.66 -7.24 -27.84
CA LYS A 160 0.62 -6.51 -27.93
C LYS A 160 0.49 -5.09 -28.49
N MET A 161 -0.62 -4.74 -29.15
CA MET A 161 -0.82 -3.42 -29.75
C MET A 161 -1.64 -2.46 -28.88
N ASN A 162 -2.71 -2.95 -28.24
CA ASN A 162 -3.67 -2.12 -27.50
C ASN A 162 -3.86 -2.53 -26.03
N GLY A 163 -3.19 -3.59 -25.56
CA GLY A 163 -3.24 -4.05 -24.17
C GLY A 163 -4.55 -4.71 -23.75
N THR A 164 -5.45 -5.02 -24.68
CA THR A 164 -6.75 -5.62 -24.32
C THR A 164 -6.58 -7.05 -23.79
N LEU A 165 -7.37 -7.39 -22.77
CA LEU A 165 -7.22 -8.63 -22.01
C LEU A 165 -8.34 -9.63 -22.30
N GLN A 166 -7.98 -10.90 -22.37
CA GLN A 166 -8.89 -12.05 -22.45
C GLN A 166 -8.46 -13.14 -21.46
N THR A 167 -9.36 -14.05 -21.10
CA THR A 167 -9.06 -15.20 -20.24
C THR A 167 -9.98 -16.38 -20.53
N ASP A 168 -9.57 -17.60 -20.16
CA ASP A 168 -10.40 -18.80 -20.09
C ASP A 168 -10.82 -19.15 -18.64
N ALA A 169 -10.61 -18.22 -17.69
CA ALA A 169 -10.97 -18.41 -16.28
C ALA A 169 -12.44 -18.79 -16.09
N GLY A 170 -12.69 -19.99 -15.57
CA GLY A 170 -14.03 -20.49 -15.26
C GLY A 170 -14.82 -21.08 -16.44
N VAL A 171 -14.20 -21.21 -17.62
CA VAL A 171 -14.77 -21.90 -18.79
C VAL A 171 -13.91 -23.12 -19.18
N GLU A 172 -14.12 -23.70 -20.37
CA GLU A 172 -13.24 -24.76 -20.86
C GLU A 172 -11.87 -24.16 -21.26
N PRO A 173 -10.74 -24.85 -21.01
CA PRO A 173 -9.42 -24.36 -21.43
C PRO A 173 -9.39 -24.00 -22.92
N ASP A 174 -8.64 -22.95 -23.27
CA ASP A 174 -8.57 -22.35 -24.61
C ASP A 174 -9.84 -21.59 -25.08
N ASP A 175 -10.96 -21.58 -24.35
CA ASP A 175 -12.17 -20.81 -24.68
C ASP A 175 -12.07 -19.35 -24.19
N PHE A 176 -11.14 -18.58 -24.76
CA PHE A 176 -10.85 -17.21 -24.33
C PHE A 176 -12.00 -16.22 -24.57
N TYR A 177 -12.52 -15.62 -23.50
CA TYR A 177 -13.47 -14.51 -23.55
C TYR A 177 -12.80 -13.17 -23.19
N PRO A 178 -13.21 -12.05 -23.81
CA PRO A 178 -12.67 -10.73 -23.48
C PRO A 178 -13.10 -10.27 -22.07
N LEU A 179 -12.18 -9.61 -21.36
CA LEU A 179 -12.48 -8.94 -20.09
C LEU A 179 -13.11 -7.55 -20.28
N GLU A 180 -13.23 -7.11 -21.54
CA GLU A 180 -14.05 -5.97 -21.94
C GLU A 180 -15.56 -6.29 -21.78
N ASN A 181 -16.31 -5.38 -21.17
CA ASN A 181 -17.79 -5.40 -21.15
C ASN A 181 -18.51 -6.60 -20.48
N SER A 182 -17.91 -7.23 -19.46
CA SER A 182 -18.74 -7.80 -18.38
C SER A 182 -19.11 -6.68 -17.40
N GLU A 183 -20.41 -6.49 -17.17
CA GLU A 183 -20.96 -5.36 -16.41
C GLU A 183 -20.39 -5.34 -14.98
N GLN A 184 -19.65 -4.27 -14.69
CA GLN A 184 -19.01 -4.03 -13.40
C GLN A 184 -20.10 -4.01 -12.31
N PRO A 185 -19.94 -4.72 -11.18
CA PRO A 185 -20.56 -4.28 -9.94
C PRO A 185 -19.94 -2.92 -9.67
N ALA A 186 -20.66 -1.85 -9.98
CA ALA A 186 -20.15 -0.49 -9.88
C ALA A 186 -19.84 -0.20 -8.41
N VAL A 187 -18.58 -0.46 -8.01
CA VAL A 187 -18.09 -0.01 -6.71
C VAL A 187 -18.27 1.49 -6.69
N ALA A 188 -19.01 1.98 -5.70
CA ALA A 188 -19.38 3.38 -5.62
C ALA A 188 -18.11 4.23 -5.73
N GLU A 189 -18.15 5.25 -6.60
CA GLU A 189 -17.07 6.24 -6.73
C GLU A 189 -16.67 6.77 -5.34
N LEU A 190 -15.42 7.19 -5.20
CA LEU A 190 -14.98 7.83 -3.96
C LEU A 190 -15.85 9.05 -3.65
N THR A 191 -16.03 9.31 -2.37
CA THR A 191 -16.79 10.47 -1.87
C THR A 191 -15.95 11.21 -0.83
N ALA A 192 -16.34 12.45 -0.51
CA ALA A 192 -15.69 13.20 0.57
C ALA A 192 -15.73 12.47 1.94
N GLU A 193 -16.72 11.61 2.15
CA GLU A 193 -16.83 10.79 3.37
C GLU A 193 -15.72 9.74 3.46
N ASP A 194 -15.20 9.24 2.33
CA ASP A 194 -14.08 8.29 2.28
C ASP A 194 -12.76 8.88 2.80
N PHE A 195 -12.65 10.21 2.81
CA PHE A 195 -11.52 10.98 3.37
C PHE A 195 -11.81 11.50 4.78
N SER A 196 -12.69 10.80 5.49
CA SER A 196 -13.06 11.09 6.88
C SER A 196 -12.98 9.84 7.75
N ILE A 197 -12.67 10.03 9.04
CA ILE A 197 -12.74 8.99 10.08
C ILE A 197 -13.57 9.48 11.27
N GLN A 198 -14.03 8.55 12.11
CA GLN A 198 -14.69 8.84 13.38
C GLN A 198 -13.79 8.46 14.55
N VAL A 199 -13.51 9.42 15.44
CA VAL A 199 -12.71 9.22 16.66
C VAL A 199 -13.55 9.67 17.85
N ASN A 200 -13.95 8.75 18.73
CA ASN A 200 -14.82 9.04 19.89
C ASN A 200 -16.13 9.79 19.56
N GLY A 201 -16.66 9.63 18.34
CA GLY A 201 -17.86 10.34 17.86
C GLY A 201 -17.60 11.72 17.23
N VAL A 202 -16.33 12.11 17.12
CA VAL A 202 -15.86 13.29 16.38
C VAL A 202 -15.45 12.88 14.98
N ALA A 203 -16.03 13.52 13.96
CA ALA A 203 -15.57 13.37 12.59
C ALA A 203 -14.25 14.15 12.39
N LEU A 204 -13.25 13.48 11.83
CA LEU A 204 -12.04 14.11 11.32
C LEU A 204 -12.01 13.96 9.80
N THR A 205 -12.12 15.08 9.08
CA THR A 205 -12.20 15.14 7.62
C THR A 205 -11.01 15.91 7.06
N LEU A 206 -10.42 15.43 5.96
CA LEU A 206 -9.36 16.16 5.26
C LEU A 206 -9.81 17.57 4.82
N GLY A 207 -8.95 18.56 5.02
CA GLY A 207 -9.24 19.97 4.72
C GLY A 207 -10.08 20.70 5.78
N GLN A 208 -10.52 20.05 6.86
CA GLN A 208 -11.18 20.77 7.96
C GLN A 208 -10.19 21.69 8.71
N VAL A 209 -10.68 22.79 9.28
CA VAL A 209 -9.87 23.69 10.12
C VAL A 209 -9.36 22.93 11.35
N TRP A 210 -8.07 23.05 11.64
CA TRP A 210 -7.45 22.51 12.85
C TRP A 210 -7.49 23.56 13.97
N ASN A 211 -8.35 23.35 14.96
CA ASN A 211 -8.62 24.30 16.04
C ASN A 211 -8.64 23.64 17.43
N GLU A 212 -8.73 24.47 18.48
CA GLU A 212 -8.74 24.03 19.88
C GLU A 212 -9.92 23.11 20.21
N ASP A 213 -11.11 23.34 19.64
CA ASP A 213 -12.29 22.48 19.86
C ASP A 213 -12.04 21.04 19.38
N ILE A 214 -11.45 20.87 18.19
CA ILE A 214 -11.05 19.56 17.68
C ILE A 214 -9.97 18.95 18.57
N MET A 215 -8.93 19.70 18.93
CA MET A 215 -7.85 19.22 19.80
C MET A 215 -8.37 18.73 21.17
N MET A 216 -9.31 19.46 21.78
CA MET A 216 -9.92 19.14 23.08
C MET A 216 -10.92 17.98 23.01
N SER A 217 -11.40 17.63 21.81
CA SER A 217 -12.33 16.51 21.59
C SER A 217 -11.64 15.15 21.40
N LEU A 218 -10.32 15.15 21.16
CA LEU A 218 -9.53 13.95 20.91
C LEU A 218 -8.94 13.35 22.20
N PRO A 219 -8.51 12.07 22.18
CA PRO A 219 -7.77 11.47 23.28
C PRO A 219 -6.50 12.26 23.64
N PRO A 220 -5.96 12.12 24.86
CA PRO A 220 -4.68 12.74 25.23
C PRO A 220 -3.56 12.37 24.25
N GLU A 221 -2.81 13.37 23.80
CA GLU A 221 -1.70 13.18 22.87
C GLU A 221 -0.50 12.51 23.58
N ARG A 222 0.20 11.59 22.90
CA ARG A 222 1.33 10.85 23.50
C ARG A 222 2.60 11.66 23.67
N LEU A 223 2.80 12.64 22.80
CA LEU A 223 3.96 13.53 22.74
C LEU A 223 3.45 14.93 22.40
N GLN A 224 4.21 15.97 22.71
CA GLN A 224 3.88 17.30 22.21
C GLN A 224 4.10 17.36 20.68
N PRO A 225 3.33 18.18 19.95
CA PRO A 225 3.45 18.29 18.50
C PRO A 225 4.86 18.67 18.11
N GLN A 226 5.49 17.84 17.29
CA GLN A 226 6.82 18.12 16.77
C GLN A 226 6.66 19.03 15.56
N GLN A 227 7.08 20.29 15.67
CA GLN A 227 7.20 21.16 14.51
C GLN A 227 8.37 20.67 13.66
N GLU A 228 8.08 20.24 12.44
CA GLU A 228 9.13 20.01 11.46
C GLU A 228 9.69 21.37 11.01
N LYS A 229 11.02 21.48 10.96
CA LYS A 229 11.70 22.77 10.75
C LYS A 229 11.25 23.36 9.41
N PRO A 230 10.82 24.65 9.33
CA PRO A 230 10.40 25.25 8.08
C PRO A 230 11.46 25.04 6.99
N ASN A 231 11.05 24.49 5.85
CA ASN A 231 11.92 24.44 4.68
C ASN A 231 12.22 25.88 4.26
N ALA A 232 13.48 26.21 4.01
CA ALA A 232 13.91 27.61 3.95
C ALA A 232 13.24 28.41 2.82
N ASP A 233 12.80 27.71 1.78
CA ASP A 233 12.18 28.29 0.58
C ASP A 233 10.63 28.16 0.56
N ALA A 234 10.03 27.44 1.52
CA ALA A 234 8.58 27.24 1.61
C ALA A 234 8.02 27.69 2.96
N ALA A 235 7.20 28.74 2.96
CA ALA A 235 6.59 29.34 4.15
C ALA A 235 5.47 28.49 4.81
N TYR A 236 5.47 27.18 4.57
CA TYR A 236 4.50 26.25 5.12
C TYR A 236 4.94 25.72 6.49
N ARG A 237 3.96 25.43 7.35
CA ARG A 237 4.13 24.96 8.72
C ARG A 237 3.40 23.63 8.83
N TYR A 238 4.09 22.59 9.26
CA TYR A 238 3.51 21.27 9.50
C TYR A 238 3.60 20.94 11.00
N PHE A 239 2.47 20.53 11.56
CA PHE A 239 2.33 20.12 12.95
C PHE A 239 1.86 18.67 12.99
N GLN A 240 2.78 17.76 13.34
CA GLN A 240 2.43 16.35 13.50
C GLN A 240 1.90 16.10 14.91
N HIS A 241 0.68 15.56 15.00
CA HIS A 241 0.04 15.15 16.24
C HIS A 241 0.01 13.62 16.36
N ARG A 242 0.35 13.06 17.54
CA ARG A 242 0.55 11.61 17.73
C ARG A 242 -0.32 11.00 18.85
N TYR A 243 -1.28 10.17 18.47
CA TYR A 243 -2.18 9.43 19.37
C TYR A 243 -1.87 7.92 19.34
N ASP A 244 -2.58 7.11 20.14
CA ASP A 244 -2.37 5.65 20.17
C ASP A 244 -2.79 4.93 18.88
N ALA A 245 -3.92 5.35 18.29
CA ALA A 245 -4.52 4.70 17.12
C ALA A 245 -4.24 5.41 15.79
N LEU A 246 -3.79 6.67 15.84
CA LEU A 246 -3.57 7.48 14.66
C LEU A 246 -2.48 8.55 14.84
N THR A 247 -2.01 9.06 13.71
CA THR A 247 -1.21 10.28 13.57
C THR A 247 -1.99 11.25 12.70
N LEU A 248 -1.93 12.55 13.01
CA LEU A 248 -2.50 13.62 12.18
C LEU A 248 -1.39 14.57 11.76
N VAL A 249 -1.53 15.21 10.59
CA VAL A 249 -0.71 16.37 10.20
C VAL A 249 -1.64 17.53 9.92
N ALA A 250 -1.50 18.60 10.72
CA ALA A 250 -2.12 19.88 10.46
C ALA A 250 -1.12 20.79 9.72
N SER A 251 -1.57 21.44 8.65
CA SER A 251 -0.71 22.29 7.81
C SER A 251 -1.44 23.47 7.21
N ASN A 252 -0.70 24.54 6.90
CA ASN A 252 -1.16 25.65 6.07
C ASN A 252 -0.72 25.49 4.59
N GLU A 253 -0.27 24.30 4.16
CA GLU A 253 0.13 24.03 2.78
C GLU A 253 -0.97 24.44 1.78
N ASN A 254 -0.56 25.05 0.66
CA ASN A 254 -1.43 25.51 -0.42
C ASN A 254 -2.51 26.54 -0.01
N TRP A 255 -2.34 27.24 1.12
CA TRP A 255 -3.29 28.27 1.59
C TRP A 255 -3.67 29.29 0.51
N GLN A 256 -2.72 29.70 -0.34
CA GLN A 256 -2.96 30.64 -1.44
C GLN A 256 -3.91 30.07 -2.49
N GLN A 257 -3.72 28.80 -2.86
CA GLN A 257 -4.49 28.11 -3.89
C GLN A 257 -5.89 27.77 -3.38
N LYS A 258 -5.98 27.33 -2.11
CA LYS A 258 -7.23 27.00 -1.40
C LYS A 258 -8.00 28.23 -0.87
N GLN A 259 -7.49 29.45 -1.11
CA GLN A 259 -8.07 30.73 -0.64
C GLN A 259 -8.30 30.78 0.88
N HIS A 260 -7.34 30.25 1.63
CA HIS A 260 -7.32 30.17 3.07
C HIS A 260 -6.42 31.24 3.70
N SER A 261 -6.49 31.41 5.02
CA SER A 261 -5.54 32.26 5.74
C SER A 261 -4.15 31.60 5.79
N PRO A 262 -3.04 32.34 5.66
CA PRO A 262 -1.70 31.80 5.95
C PRO A 262 -1.53 31.38 7.42
N ASP A 263 -2.31 32.00 8.32
CA ASP A 263 -2.24 31.78 9.76
C ASP A 263 -3.01 30.54 10.23
N ASP A 264 -4.03 30.13 9.48
CA ASP A 264 -4.86 28.96 9.76
C ASP A 264 -4.14 27.67 9.34
N ASN A 265 -4.30 26.60 10.12
CA ASN A 265 -3.88 25.25 9.76
C ASN A 265 -5.12 24.39 9.49
N TYR A 266 -4.97 23.44 8.57
CA TYR A 266 -6.02 22.53 8.13
C TYR A 266 -5.52 21.10 8.27
N LEU A 267 -6.43 20.15 8.49
CA LEU A 267 -6.10 18.74 8.60
C LEU A 267 -5.73 18.19 7.22
N GLY A 268 -4.44 18.04 6.94
CA GLY A 268 -3.93 17.62 5.63
C GLY A 268 -3.63 16.13 5.52
N GLU A 269 -3.33 15.47 6.64
CA GLU A 269 -3.11 14.02 6.69
C GLU A 269 -3.78 13.39 7.92
N ILE A 270 -4.36 12.20 7.71
CA ILE A 270 -4.87 11.29 8.74
C ILE A 270 -4.24 9.91 8.48
N THR A 271 -3.40 9.44 9.40
CA THR A 271 -2.70 8.14 9.28
C THR A 271 -3.12 7.20 10.42
N LEU A 272 -3.85 6.14 10.09
CA LEU A 272 -4.25 5.06 11.02
C LEU A 272 -3.12 4.04 11.18
N VAL A 273 -2.76 3.75 12.43
CA VAL A 273 -1.60 2.89 12.76
C VAL A 273 -1.96 1.61 13.53
N ASN A 274 -3.24 1.41 13.87
CA ASN A 274 -3.72 0.23 14.58
C ASN A 274 -5.19 -0.10 14.22
N PRO A 275 -5.74 -1.28 14.60
CA PRO A 275 -7.04 -1.76 14.13
C PRO A 275 -8.27 -1.13 14.82
N THR A 276 -8.09 -0.22 15.78
CA THR A 276 -9.22 0.33 16.56
C THR A 276 -10.03 1.40 15.82
N LEU A 277 -9.53 1.86 14.67
CA LEU A 277 -10.16 2.86 13.81
C LEU A 277 -10.26 2.33 12.38
N ALA A 278 -11.26 2.81 11.65
CA ALA A 278 -11.52 2.44 10.27
C ALA A 278 -11.87 3.65 9.42
N THR A 279 -11.68 3.52 8.10
CA THR A 279 -12.22 4.46 7.10
C THR A 279 -13.75 4.40 7.06
N HIS A 280 -14.40 5.33 6.36
CA HIS A 280 -15.85 5.33 6.18
C HIS A 280 -16.43 3.99 5.67
N ARG A 281 -15.79 3.32 4.71
CA ARG A 281 -16.22 1.99 4.22
C ARG A 281 -15.82 0.83 5.14
N GLY A 282 -15.21 1.12 6.29
CA GLY A 282 -14.80 0.14 7.28
C GLY A 282 -13.52 -0.62 6.93
N VAL A 283 -12.58 -0.02 6.18
CA VAL A 283 -11.21 -0.58 6.04
C VAL A 283 -10.39 -0.17 7.27
N HIS A 284 -9.68 -1.11 7.88
CA HIS A 284 -8.85 -0.89 9.07
C HIS A 284 -7.51 -1.63 8.97
N VAL A 285 -6.55 -1.25 9.79
CA VAL A 285 -5.26 -1.97 9.89
C VAL A 285 -5.52 -3.43 10.30
N GLY A 286 -4.80 -4.38 9.70
CA GLY A 286 -4.98 -5.82 9.86
C GLY A 286 -6.00 -6.46 8.91
N MET A 287 -6.72 -5.69 8.10
CA MET A 287 -7.58 -6.18 7.00
C MET A 287 -6.74 -6.70 5.83
N THR A 288 -7.24 -7.66 5.05
CA THR A 288 -6.53 -8.12 3.83
C THR A 288 -6.71 -7.13 2.66
N VAL A 289 -5.82 -7.20 1.66
CA VAL A 289 -5.93 -6.37 0.44
C VAL A 289 -7.24 -6.64 -0.29
N ASP A 290 -7.60 -7.92 -0.50
CA ASP A 290 -8.85 -8.32 -1.18
C ASP A 290 -10.12 -7.82 -0.47
N GLU A 291 -10.07 -7.62 0.85
CA GLU A 291 -11.17 -7.04 1.63
C GLU A 291 -11.31 -5.53 1.42
N ALA A 292 -10.21 -4.81 1.24
CA ALA A 292 -10.21 -3.39 0.91
C ALA A 292 -10.62 -3.15 -0.55
N GLU A 293 -10.13 -3.94 -1.50
CA GLU A 293 -10.52 -3.84 -2.92
C GLU A 293 -12.01 -4.17 -3.12
N ARG A 294 -12.59 -5.08 -2.33
CA ARG A 294 -14.05 -5.30 -2.30
C ARG A 294 -14.87 -4.08 -1.84
N LYS A 295 -14.26 -3.09 -1.20
CA LYS A 295 -14.92 -1.87 -0.69
C LYS A 295 -14.64 -0.63 -1.54
N TYR A 296 -13.43 -0.52 -2.08
CA TYR A 296 -12.94 0.65 -2.82
C TYR A 296 -12.74 0.39 -4.33
N GLY A 297 -12.81 -0.86 -4.78
CA GLY A 297 -12.44 -1.26 -6.12
C GLY A 297 -10.94 -1.52 -6.22
N PRO A 298 -10.41 -1.81 -7.43
CA PRO A 298 -8.96 -1.89 -7.63
C PRO A 298 -8.29 -0.58 -7.22
N GLY A 299 -7.14 -0.68 -6.55
CA GLY A 299 -6.27 0.47 -6.36
C GLY A 299 -5.20 0.59 -7.43
N GLU A 300 -4.49 1.72 -7.42
CA GLU A 300 -3.19 1.90 -8.07
C GLU A 300 -2.10 1.41 -7.12
N ALA A 301 -1.37 0.38 -7.55
CA ALA A 301 -0.25 -0.20 -6.79
C ALA A 301 1.02 0.63 -6.98
N ASP A 302 1.82 0.76 -5.93
CA ASP A 302 3.03 1.59 -5.91
C ASP A 302 4.07 1.00 -4.94
N GLU A 303 5.36 1.23 -5.18
CA GLU A 303 6.45 0.81 -4.29
C GLU A 303 7.30 2.02 -3.88
N ARG A 304 7.36 2.29 -2.58
CA ARG A 304 8.04 3.47 -2.02
C ARG A 304 9.00 3.03 -0.94
N ASN A 305 10.30 3.29 -1.12
CA ASN A 305 11.35 2.98 -0.14
C ASN A 305 11.40 1.49 0.31
N GLY A 306 11.00 0.57 -0.57
CA GLY A 306 10.91 -0.87 -0.25
C GLY A 306 9.64 -1.27 0.52
N GLU A 307 8.66 -0.37 0.62
CA GLU A 307 7.31 -0.67 1.10
C GLU A 307 6.34 -0.74 -0.09
N SER A 308 5.50 -1.77 -0.14
CA SER A 308 4.43 -1.88 -1.14
C SER A 308 3.17 -1.16 -0.67
N TRP A 309 2.52 -0.42 -1.56
CA TRP A 309 1.34 0.40 -1.30
C TRP A 309 0.25 0.13 -2.34
N LEU A 310 -1.00 0.38 -1.96
CA LEU A 310 -2.15 0.41 -2.85
C LEU A 310 -2.96 1.67 -2.57
N SER A 311 -3.44 2.37 -3.60
CA SER A 311 -4.01 3.71 -3.46
C SER A 311 -5.23 4.00 -4.34
N TRP A 312 -6.06 4.93 -3.89
CA TRP A 312 -7.26 5.41 -4.56
C TRP A 312 -7.34 6.94 -4.43
N GLN A 313 -7.63 7.65 -5.52
CA GLN A 313 -7.55 9.12 -5.57
C GLN A 313 -8.88 9.77 -5.99
N GLN A 314 -9.22 10.90 -5.35
CA GLN A 314 -10.29 11.81 -5.75
C GLN A 314 -9.79 13.25 -5.70
N GLY A 315 -9.57 13.85 -6.87
CA GLY A 315 -8.97 15.19 -6.96
C GLY A 315 -7.59 15.21 -6.28
N ASP A 316 -7.40 16.10 -5.32
CA ASP A 316 -6.16 16.21 -4.54
C ASP A 316 -6.10 15.23 -3.35
N ASN A 317 -7.20 14.54 -3.02
CA ASN A 317 -7.25 13.62 -1.89
C ASN A 317 -6.84 12.19 -2.32
N VAL A 318 -5.95 11.57 -1.56
CA VAL A 318 -5.46 10.19 -1.77
C VAL A 318 -5.70 9.35 -0.52
N LEU A 319 -6.35 8.20 -0.68
CA LEU A 319 -6.43 7.12 0.30
C LEU A 319 -5.38 6.09 -0.11
N SER A 320 -4.47 5.75 0.78
CA SER A 320 -3.39 4.80 0.53
C SER A 320 -3.24 3.82 1.67
N VAL A 321 -2.95 2.56 1.37
CA VAL A 321 -2.74 1.50 2.34
C VAL A 321 -1.37 0.87 2.13
N ARG A 322 -0.58 0.73 3.19
CA ARG A 322 0.71 0.05 3.14
C ARG A 322 0.52 -1.43 3.41
N ILE A 323 1.03 -2.27 2.52
CA ILE A 323 0.84 -3.71 2.53
C ILE A 323 2.09 -4.40 3.06
N SER A 324 1.91 -5.42 3.91
CA SER A 324 2.98 -6.34 4.29
C SER A 324 2.38 -7.71 4.59
N ASN A 325 2.94 -8.78 4.01
CA ASN A 325 2.45 -10.16 4.16
C ASN A 325 0.94 -10.31 3.86
N GLY A 326 0.45 -9.68 2.78
CA GLY A 326 -0.97 -9.71 2.39
C GLY A 326 -1.92 -8.86 3.24
N LEU A 327 -1.42 -8.22 4.30
CA LEU A 327 -2.22 -7.43 5.26
C LEU A 327 -1.92 -5.93 5.19
N ILE A 328 -2.94 -5.12 5.45
CA ILE A 328 -2.82 -3.67 5.60
C ILE A 328 -2.16 -3.37 6.95
N THR A 329 -1.00 -2.71 6.93
CA THR A 329 -0.24 -2.35 8.14
C THR A 329 -0.39 -0.89 8.55
N LEU A 330 -0.84 -0.03 7.64
CA LEU A 330 -1.03 1.40 7.84
C LEU A 330 -2.01 1.91 6.78
N ILE A 331 -2.88 2.85 7.15
CA ILE A 331 -3.80 3.53 6.22
C ILE A 331 -3.53 5.03 6.31
N ARG A 332 -3.31 5.70 5.19
CA ARG A 332 -3.00 7.12 5.09
C ARG A 332 -4.00 7.80 4.16
N LEU A 333 -4.75 8.75 4.70
CA LEU A 333 -5.57 9.72 3.97
C LEU A 333 -4.75 11.01 3.89
N SER A 334 -4.47 11.53 2.70
CA SER A 334 -3.67 12.76 2.51
C SER A 334 -4.23 13.66 1.42
N ASN A 335 -4.14 14.97 1.62
CA ASN A 335 -4.24 15.98 0.55
C ASN A 335 -3.09 17.01 0.57
N LEU A 336 -2.02 16.68 1.32
CA LEU A 336 -0.71 17.30 1.23
C LEU A 336 -0.01 16.80 -0.05
N GLN A 337 0.76 17.66 -0.71
CA GLN A 337 1.56 17.22 -1.86
C GLN A 337 2.72 16.37 -1.36
N ALA A 338 2.89 15.16 -1.91
CA ALA A 338 4.14 14.43 -1.77
C ALA A 338 5.22 15.18 -2.57
N ASP A 339 6.38 15.44 -1.95
CA ASP A 339 7.50 16.26 -2.47
C ASP A 339 7.62 16.23 -4.00
N ARG A 340 7.01 17.21 -4.68
CA ARG A 340 7.20 17.44 -6.12
C ARG A 340 8.48 18.19 -6.44
N ASP A 341 9.23 18.59 -5.41
CA ASP A 341 10.47 19.37 -5.50
C ASP A 341 11.73 18.49 -5.45
N ALA A 342 11.61 17.16 -5.50
CA ALA A 342 12.73 16.24 -5.68
C ALA A 342 13.30 16.23 -7.12
N VAL A 343 12.73 17.01 -8.04
CA VAL A 343 13.21 17.19 -9.42
C VAL A 343 13.21 18.68 -9.81
N GLN A 344 14.32 19.37 -9.51
CA GLN A 344 14.74 20.57 -10.23
C GLN A 344 16.25 20.76 -10.20
#